data_AF-A0A2A2YG26-F1
#
_entry.id   AF-A0A2A2YG26-F1
#
_cell.length_a   1.000
_cell.length_b   1.000
_cell.length_c   1.000
_cell.angle_alpha   90.00
_cell.angle_beta   90.00
_cell.angle_gamma   90.00
#
_symmetry.space_group_name_H-M   'P 1'
#
loop_
_entity.id
_entity.type
_entity.pdbx_description
1 polymer ?
#
loop_
_entity_poly.entity_id
_entity_poly.type
_entity_poly.pdbx_seq_one_letter_code
_entity_poly.pdbx_strand_id
1 'polypeptide(L)' 'LISVGATRQKALDRMHRALGEYIIRGIHTTIPVCRAIMKDPAFRQGGATTKYLEDFFERTPKELWSAAQLT' A
#
# COMPACT_ATOMS: atom_id res chain seq x y z
N LEU A 1 -3.61 11.29 0.74
CA LEU A 1 -2.38 11.39 1.58
C LEU A 1 -1.19 11.63 0.65
N ILE A 2 -0.27 12.53 1.01
CA ILE A 2 0.92 12.86 0.21
C ILE A 2 2.15 12.75 1.12
N SER A 3 3.24 12.19 0.61
CA SER A 3 4.52 12.12 1.31
C SER A 3 5.66 12.52 0.38
N VAL A 4 6.64 13.23 0.90
CA VAL A 4 7.86 13.61 0.17
C VAL A 4 9.09 13.00 0.81
N GLY A 5 10.12 12.72 0.01
CA GLY A 5 11.39 12.20 0.48
C GLY A 5 12.50 12.51 -0.53
N ALA A 6 13.74 12.56 -0.05
CA ALA A 6 14.91 12.81 -0.91
C ALA A 6 15.13 11.72 -1.98
N THR A 7 14.58 10.53 -1.75
CA THR A 7 14.57 9.43 -2.72
C THR A 7 13.17 8.82 -2.78
N ARG A 8 12.85 8.16 -3.90
CA ARG A 8 11.59 7.42 -4.07
C ARG A 8 11.37 6.43 -2.94
N GLN A 9 12.41 5.69 -2.56
CA GLN A 9 12.38 4.74 -1.46
C GLN A 9 11.97 5.41 -0.14
N LYS A 10 12.62 6.53 0.22
CA LYS A 10 12.30 7.28 1.45
C LYS A 10 10.88 7.84 1.43
N ALA A 11 10.38 8.30 0.28
CA ALA A 11 9.00 8.76 0.14
C ALA A 11 8.01 7.61 0.38
N LEU A 12 8.25 6.44 -0.22
CA LEU A 12 7.42 5.25 -0.01
C LEU A 12 7.43 4.74 1.43
N ASP A 13 8.58 4.74 2.10
CA ASP A 13 8.68 4.34 3.51
C ASP A 13 7.90 5.27 4.43
N ARG A 14 7.96 6.59 4.16
CA ARG A 14 7.15 7.60 4.85
C ARG A 14 5.65 7.38 4.60
N MET A 15 5.25 7.13 3.35
CA MET A 15 3.86 6.84 3.01
C MET A 15 3.35 5.59 3.74
N HIS A 16 4.12 4.49 3.71
CA HIS A 16 3.76 3.25 4.38
C HIS A 16 3.55 3.47 5.89
N ARG A 17 4.47 4.20 6.55
CA ARG A 17 4.34 4.55 7.96
C ARG A 17 3.09 5.40 8.22
N ALA A 18 2.89 6.47 7.44
CA ALA A 18 1.75 7.36 7.60
C ALA A 18 0.39 6.64 7.40
N LEU A 19 0.32 5.69 6.46
CA LEU A 19 -0.85 4.82 6.28
C LEU A 19 -1.06 3.86 7.46
N GLY A 20 0.01 3.43 8.14
CA GLY A 20 -0.07 2.58 9.34
C GLY A 20 -0.53 3.34 10.59
N GLU A 21 -0.24 4.64 10.67
CA GLU A 21 -0.69 5.52 11.77
C GLU A 21 -2.11 6.06 11.54
N TYR A 22 -2.71 5.81 10.37
CA TYR A 22 -4.03 6.34 9.99
C TYR A 22 -5.16 5.49 10.59
N ILE A 23 -5.76 5.97 11.68
CA ILE A 23 -6.84 5.26 12.39
C ILE A 23 -8.20 5.81 11.93
N ILE A 24 -8.97 4.99 11.21
CA ILE A 24 -10.36 5.26 10.83
C ILE A 24 -11.25 4.19 11.44
N ARG A 25 -12.36 4.58 12.07
CA ARG A 25 -13.31 3.67 12.72
C ARG A 25 -14.66 3.71 12.02
N GLY A 26 -15.37 2.59 12.04
CA GLY A 26 -16.77 2.50 11.61
C GLY A 26 -17.03 2.34 10.11
N ILE A 27 -15.99 2.33 9.27
CA ILE A 27 -16.11 2.11 7.82
C ILE A 27 -14.94 1.29 7.27
N HIS A 28 -15.20 0.54 6.20
CA HIS A 28 -14.16 -0.09 5.41
C HIS A 28 -13.43 0.95 4.55
N THR A 29 -12.11 0.83 4.45
CA THR A 29 -11.28 1.78 3.71
C THR A 29 -10.27 1.04 2.83
N THR A 30 -9.72 1.74 1.86
CA THR A 30 -8.67 1.23 0.96
C THR A 30 -7.27 1.30 1.58
N ILE A 31 -7.14 1.75 2.83
CA ILE A 31 -5.84 1.89 3.52
C ILE A 31 -5.03 0.58 3.52
N PRO A 32 -5.62 -0.60 3.83
CA PRO A 32 -4.87 -1.86 3.80
C PRO A 32 -4.28 -2.16 2.41
N VAL A 33 -5.05 -1.93 1.35
CA VAL A 33 -4.61 -2.11 -0.05
C VAL A 33 -3.47 -1.15 -0.38
N CYS A 34 -3.63 0.14 -0.08
CA CYS A 34 -2.56 1.12 -0.31
C CYS A 34 -1.30 0.77 0.47
N ARG A 35 -1.41 0.30 1.72
CA ARG A 35 -0.26 -0.08 2.56
C ARG A 35 0.45 -1.31 2.01
N ALA A 36 -0.28 -2.30 1.49
CA ALA A 36 0.28 -3.47 0.84
C ALA A 36 1.05 -3.08 -0.44
N ILE A 37 0.49 -2.21 -1.28
CA ILE A 37 1.13 -1.70 -2.50
C ILE A 37 2.45 -0.95 -2.16
N MET A 38 2.51 -0.19 -1.07
CA MET A 38 3.76 0.48 -0.67
C MET A 38 4.90 -0.49 -0.35
N LYS A 39 4.60 -1.73 0.04
CA LYS A 39 5.58 -2.79 0.32
C LYS A 39 5.89 -3.67 -0.89
N ASP A 40 5.10 -3.58 -1.95
CA ASP A 40 5.23 -4.44 -3.12
C ASP A 40 6.51 -4.14 -3.93
N PRO A 41 7.39 -5.12 -4.16
CA PRO A 41 8.63 -4.91 -4.91
C PRO A 41 8.42 -4.36 -6.32
N ALA A 42 7.39 -4.82 -7.05
CA ALA A 42 7.13 -4.35 -8.42
C ALA A 42 6.77 -2.86 -8.43
N PHE A 43 5.95 -2.41 -7.48
CA PHE A 43 5.67 -0.99 -7.30
C PHE A 43 6.90 -0.20 -6.83
N ARG A 44 7.71 -0.74 -5.91
CA ARG A 44 8.91 -0.08 -5.39
C ARG A 44 10.02 0.09 -6.44
N GLN A 45 10.09 -0.81 -7.42
CA GLN A 45 11.04 -0.75 -8.54
C GLN A 45 10.54 0.14 -9.69
N GLY A 46 9.28 0.59 -9.65
CA GLY A 46 8.70 1.45 -10.68
C GLY A 46 8.12 0.69 -11.89
N GLY A 47 7.94 -0.62 -11.79
CA GLY A 47 7.37 -1.47 -12.84
C GLY A 47 5.83 -1.47 -12.89
N ALA A 48 5.16 -0.44 -12.35
CA ALA A 48 3.71 -0.37 -12.36
C ALA A 48 3.20 0.05 -13.74
N THR A 49 2.30 -0.75 -14.31
CA THR A 49 1.60 -0.47 -15.57
C THR A 49 0.14 -0.07 -15.30
N THR A 50 -0.64 0.18 -16.35
CA THR A 50 -2.08 0.44 -16.22
C THR A 50 -2.88 -0.78 -15.75
N LYS A 51 -2.31 -2.00 -15.84
CA LYS A 51 -2.90 -3.27 -15.36
C LYS A 51 -2.35 -3.72 -14.00
N TYR A 52 -1.55 -2.87 -13.36
CA TYR A 52 -0.81 -3.23 -12.14
C TYR A 52 -1.72 -3.73 -11.02
N LEU A 53 -2.92 -3.14 -10.87
CA LEU A 53 -3.81 -3.48 -9.77
C LEU A 53 -4.42 -4.88 -9.94
N GLU A 54 -4.84 -5.23 -11.15
CA GLU A 54 -5.31 -6.57 -11.50
C GLU A 54 -4.22 -7.60 -11.21
N ASP A 55 -3.02 -7.38 -11.75
CA ASP A 55 -1.86 -8.27 -11.55
C ASP A 55 -1.49 -8.40 -10.07
N PHE A 56 -1.58 -7.29 -9.31
CA PHE A 56 -1.30 -7.28 -7.87
C PHE A 56 -2.30 -8.13 -7.10
N PHE A 57 -3.60 -8.02 -7.38
CA PHE A 57 -4.62 -8.80 -6.69
C PHE A 57 -4.58 -10.29 -7.03
N GLU A 58 -4.20 -10.66 -8.26
CA GLU A 58 -4.07 -12.05 -8.66
C GLU A 58 -2.87 -12.75 -7.99
N ARG A 59 -1.72 -12.07 -7.91
CA ARG A 59 -0.49 -12.68 -7.37
C ARG A 59 -0.31 -12.54 -5.86
N THR A 60 -1.10 -11.68 -5.21
CA THR A 60 -0.90 -11.34 -3.79
C THR A 60 -2.02 -11.94 -2.93
N PRO A 61 -1.69 -12.77 -1.93
CA PRO A 61 -2.68 -13.34 -1.02
C PRO A 61 -3.59 -12.27 -0.42
N LYS A 62 -4.91 -12.54 -0.39
CA LYS A 62 -5.94 -11.61 0.10
C LYS A 62 -5.68 -11.13 1.53
N GLU A 63 -5.03 -11.96 2.34
CA GLU A 63 -4.63 -11.67 3.71
C GLU A 63 -3.79 -10.40 3.81
N LEU A 64 -2.88 -10.14 2.85
CA LEU A 64 -1.92 -9.04 2.91
C LEU A 64 -2.51 -7.64 2.67
N TRP A 65 -3.71 -7.58 2.10
CA TRP A 65 -4.38 -6.33 1.74
C TRP A 65 -5.84 -6.27 2.22
N SER A 66 -6.31 -7.30 2.93
CA SER A 66 -7.62 -7.30 3.57
C SER A 66 -7.59 -6.57 4.91
N ALA A 67 -8.74 -6.01 5.30
CA ALA A 67 -8.92 -5.32 6.58
C ALA A 67 -8.75 -6.24 7.81
N ALA A 68 -8.66 -7.56 7.63
CA ALA A 68 -8.54 -8.53 8.72
C ALA A 68 -7.22 -8.41 9.52
N GLN A 69 -6.19 -7.76 8.98
CA GLN A 69 -4.90 -7.56 9.65
C GLN A 69 -4.84 -6.37 10.64
N LEU A 70 -5.94 -5.64 10.84
CA LEU A 70 -5.98 -4.43 11.69
C LEU A 70 -6.80 -4.59 12.98
N THR A 71 -7.16 -5.83 13.33
CA THR A 71 -7.79 -6.23 14.60
C THR A 71 -6.81 -7.06 15.41
#